data_AF-A0A934TJ85-F1
#
_entry.id   AF-A0A934TJ85-F1
#
_cell.length_a   1.000
_cell.length_b   1.000
_cell.length_c   1.000
_cell.angle_alpha   90.00
_cell.angle_beta   90.00
_cell.angle_gamma   90.00
#
_symmetry.space_group_name_H-M   'P 1'
#
loop_
_entity.id
_entity.type
_entity.pdbx_description
1 polymer ?
#
loop_
_entity_poly.entity_id
_entity_poly.type
_entity_poly.pdbx_seq_one_letter_code
_entity_poly.pdbx_strand_id
1 'polypeptide(L)'
;MTTPLDAAHAAMEASPGDEAARLAFHARLAEAELYLLLEAEPQGDTLAPRVFALEDGPVVLVFDTEERLGDFSGAAAPYAALPGGGLVRML
;
A
#
# COMPACT_ATOMS: atom_id res chain seq x y z
N MET A 1 0.42 15.78 1.38
CA MET A 1 0.23 16.17 -0.04
C MET A 1 -0.69 15.16 -0.72
N THR A 2 -1.39 15.56 -1.79
CA THR A 2 -2.18 14.64 -2.63
C THR A 2 -1.27 13.88 -3.59
N THR A 3 -1.31 12.56 -3.57
CA THR A 3 -0.57 11.70 -4.49
C THR A 3 -1.40 11.36 -5.72
N PRO A 4 -0.79 10.85 -6.80
CA PRO A 4 -1.57 10.39 -7.94
C PRO A 4 -2.46 9.17 -7.60
N LEU A 5 -2.09 8.38 -6.57
CA LEU A 5 -2.94 7.30 -6.09
C LEU A 5 -4.19 7.86 -5.38
N ASP A 6 -4.05 8.93 -4.59
CA ASP A 6 -5.20 9.64 -4.00
C ASP A 6 -6.14 10.17 -5.08
N ALA A 7 -5.59 10.76 -6.14
CA ALA A 7 -6.39 11.31 -7.25
C ALA A 7 -7.16 10.20 -7.99
N ALA A 8 -6.52 9.07 -8.26
CA ALA A 8 -7.17 7.92 -8.88
C ALA A 8 -8.25 7.31 -7.97
N HIS A 9 -7.97 7.21 -6.67
CA HIS A 9 -8.93 6.74 -5.68
C HIS A 9 -10.15 7.66 -5.59
N ALA A 10 -9.94 8.97 -5.51
CA ALA A 10 -11.03 9.95 -5.47
C ALA A 10 -11.90 9.92 -6.73
N ALA A 11 -11.31 9.72 -7.91
CA ALA A 11 -12.05 9.57 -9.15
C ALA A 11 -12.91 8.28 -9.18
N MET A 12 -12.38 7.17 -8.68
CA MET A 12 -13.11 5.91 -8.54
C MET A 12 -14.29 6.05 -7.57
N GLU A 13 -14.07 6.63 -6.39
CA GLU A 13 -15.11 6.84 -5.36
C GLU A 13 -16.22 7.78 -5.83
N ALA A 14 -15.87 8.80 -6.63
CA ALA A 14 -16.86 9.72 -7.21
C ALA A 14 -17.77 9.05 -8.25
N SER A 15 -17.38 7.89 -8.80
CA SER A 15 -18.14 7.17 -9.83
C SER A 15 -18.19 5.65 -9.56
N PRO A 16 -18.88 5.17 -8.51
CA PRO A 16 -18.84 3.76 -8.10
C PRO A 16 -19.30 2.75 -9.16
N GLY A 17 -20.17 3.18 -10.10
CA GLY A 17 -20.66 2.37 -11.21
C GLY A 17 -19.75 2.36 -12.45
N ASP A 18 -18.69 3.18 -12.47
CA ASP A 18 -17.78 3.28 -13.60
C ASP A 18 -16.67 2.23 -13.50
N GLU A 19 -16.79 1.17 -14.31
CA GLU A 19 -15.79 0.11 -14.41
C GLU A 19 -14.44 0.65 -14.89
N ALA A 20 -14.41 1.64 -15.78
CA ALA A 20 -13.16 2.20 -16.29
C ALA A 20 -12.42 2.97 -15.18
N ALA A 21 -13.15 3.71 -14.33
CA ALA A 21 -12.57 4.38 -13.18
C ALA A 21 -12.01 3.38 -12.15
N ARG A 22 -12.72 2.28 -11.89
CA ARG A 22 -12.23 1.19 -11.03
C ARG A 22 -10.97 0.53 -11.60
N LEU A 23 -10.96 0.18 -12.89
CA LEU A 23 -9.79 -0.40 -13.56
C LEU A 23 -8.60 0.56 -13.55
N ALA A 24 -8.82 1.86 -13.77
CA ALA A 24 -7.77 2.86 -13.75
C ALA A 24 -7.12 2.99 -12.36
N PHE A 25 -7.91 2.93 -11.28
CA PHE A 25 -7.39 2.89 -9.93
C PHE A 25 -6.53 1.65 -9.68
N HIS A 26 -7.02 0.45 -10.04
CA HIS A 26 -6.25 -0.79 -9.84
C HIS A 26 -4.96 -0.82 -10.67
N ALA A 27 -4.99 -0.33 -11.91
CA ALA A 27 -3.77 -0.18 -12.72
C ALA A 27 -2.78 0.76 -12.03
N ARG A 28 -3.27 1.90 -11.53
CA ARG A 28 -2.43 2.88 -10.85
C ARG A 28 -1.86 2.36 -9.53
N LEU A 29 -2.61 1.53 -8.81
CA LEU A 29 -2.17 0.85 -7.60
C LEU A 29 -1.08 -0.18 -7.91
N ALA A 30 -1.26 -0.96 -8.98
CA ALA A 30 -0.28 -1.98 -9.39
C ALA A 30 1.05 -1.36 -9.85
N GLU A 31 1.01 -0.18 -10.46
CA GLU A 31 2.18 0.57 -10.91
C GLU A 31 2.80 1.47 -9.84
N ALA A 32 2.07 1.76 -8.75
CA ALA A 32 2.58 2.60 -7.68
C ALA A 32 3.73 1.90 -6.94
N GLU A 33 4.77 2.65 -6.62
CA GLU A 33 5.71 2.27 -5.58
C GLU A 33 5.01 2.44 -4.23
N LEU A 34 4.97 1.36 -3.46
CA LEU A 34 4.30 1.29 -2.16
C LEU A 34 5.29 0.86 -1.09
N TYR A 35 5.09 1.38 0.11
CA TYR A 35 5.91 1.15 1.29
C TYR A 35 5.19 0.17 2.21
N LEU A 36 5.63 -1.08 2.22
CA LEU A 36 5.11 -2.13 3.09
C LEU A 36 5.72 -2.04 4.49
N LEU A 37 4.88 -1.97 5.52
CA LEU A 37 5.33 -1.98 6.90
C LEU A 37 5.85 -3.36 7.31
N LEU A 38 7.03 -3.41 7.92
CA LEU A 38 7.68 -4.64 8.37
C LEU A 38 7.80 -4.71 9.90
N GLU A 39 7.95 -5.92 10.43
CA GLU A 39 8.23 -6.15 11.86
C GLU A 39 9.70 -5.88 12.20
N ALA A 40 10.59 -6.08 11.23
CA ALA A 40 12.03 -5.88 11.35
C ALA A 40 12.60 -5.38 10.02
N GLU A 41 13.81 -4.83 10.06
CA GLU A 41 14.55 -4.46 8.86
C GLU A 41 14.63 -5.63 7.87
N PRO A 42 14.67 -5.42 6.55
CA PRO A 42 14.92 -6.47 5.58
C PRO A 42 16.25 -7.21 5.84
N GLN A 43 16.27 -8.54 5.73
CA GLN A 43 17.50 -9.33 5.74
C GLN A 43 17.75 -9.96 4.36
N GLY A 44 18.59 -9.32 3.56
CA GLY A 44 18.81 -9.72 2.17
C GLY A 44 17.49 -9.65 1.39
N ASP A 45 17.07 -10.79 0.82
CA ASP A 45 15.80 -10.90 0.08
C ASP A 45 14.61 -11.31 0.98
N THR A 46 14.81 -11.43 2.29
CA THR A 46 13.75 -11.81 3.23
C THR A 46 13.07 -10.57 3.81
N LEU A 47 11.76 -10.49 3.61
CA LEU A 47 10.89 -9.49 4.20
C LEU A 47 10.04 -10.11 5.31
N ALA A 48 9.82 -9.37 6.39
CA ALA A 48 8.93 -9.76 7.48
C ALA A 48 7.74 -8.78 7.54
N PRO A 49 6.69 -8.94 6.71
CA PRO A 49 5.53 -8.05 6.71
C PRO A 49 4.87 -8.03 8.09
N ARG A 50 4.54 -6.82 8.58
CA ARG A 50 3.80 -6.69 9.83
C ARG A 50 2.34 -7.03 9.60
N VAL A 51 1.88 -8.11 10.22
CA VAL A 51 0.51 -8.59 10.12
C VAL A 51 -0.33 -8.06 11.29
N PHE A 52 -1.46 -7.46 10.98
CA PHE A 52 -2.45 -7.00 11.94
C PHE A 52 -3.63 -7.98 11.93
N ALA A 53 -3.92 -8.60 13.08
CA ALA A 53 -5.08 -9.47 13.24
C ALA A 53 -6.33 -8.61 13.48
N LEU A 54 -7.15 -8.43 12.45
CA LEU A 54 -8.45 -7.76 12.54
C LEU A 54 -9.58 -8.80 12.62
N GLU A 55 -10.77 -8.35 13.00
CA GLU A 55 -11.96 -9.20 13.10
C GLU A 55 -12.32 -9.85 11.75
N ASP A 56 -12.12 -9.13 10.64
CA ASP A 56 -12.38 -9.60 9.27
C ASP A 56 -11.24 -10.45 8.68
N GLY A 57 -10.14 -10.61 9.41
CA GLY A 57 -8.97 -11.39 9.00
C GLY A 57 -7.64 -10.64 9.13
N PRO A 58 -6.52 -11.35 8.91
CA PRO A 58 -5.19 -10.75 8.94
C PRO A 58 -4.97 -9.81 7.75
N VAL A 59 -4.42 -8.63 8.01
CA VAL A 59 -4.04 -7.66 6.96
C VAL A 59 -2.61 -7.19 7.15
N VAL A 60 -1.98 -6.75 6.07
CA VAL A 60 -0.73 -5.98 6.09
C VAL A 60 -1.00 -4.56 5.63
N LEU A 61 -0.18 -3.61 6.07
CA LEU A 61 -0.35 -2.20 5.72
C LEU A 61 0.70 -1.76 4.72
N VAL A 62 0.24 -1.10 3.66
CA VAL A 62 1.07 -0.47 2.63
C VAL A 62 0.69 1.00 2.52
N PHE A 63 1.68 1.84 2.25
CA PHE A 63 1.52 3.28 2.14
C PHE A 63 2.05 3.75 0.79
N ASP A 64 1.50 4.83 0.26
CA ASP A 64 1.98 5.44 -0.98
C ASP A 64 3.11 6.47 -0.77
N THR A 65 3.38 6.84 0.49
CA THR A 65 4.53 7.66 0.88
C THR A 65 5.14 7.20 2.21
N GLU A 66 6.45 7.42 2.37
CA GLU A 66 7.15 7.18 3.65
C GLU A 66 6.61 8.08 4.77
N GLU A 67 6.21 9.31 4.45
CA GLU A 67 5.63 10.26 5.41
C GLU A 67 4.37 9.68 6.05
N ARG A 68 3.46 9.11 5.26
CA ARG A 68 2.22 8.50 5.77
C ARG A 68 2.49 7.25 6.61
N LEU A 69 3.51 6.48 6.26
CA LEU A 69 3.96 5.33 7.07
C LEU A 69 4.52 5.80 8.41
N GLY A 70 5.38 6.83 8.40
CA GLY A 70 5.95 7.43 9.60
C GLY A 70 4.89 8.02 10.51
N ASP A 71 3.93 8.75 9.94
CA ASP A 71 2.78 9.30 10.66
C ASP A 71 1.93 8.21 11.31
N PHE A 72 1.69 7.09 10.61
CA PHE A 72 0.94 5.96 11.15
C PHE A 72 1.69 5.26 12.29
N SER A 73 2.99 5.04 12.12
CA SER A 73 3.81 4.32 13.10
C SER A 73 4.23 5.17 14.30
N GLY A 74 4.18 6.50 14.18
CA GLY A 74 4.57 7.46 15.21
C GLY A 74 6.08 7.52 15.47
N ALA A 75 6.88 6.79 14.69
CA ALA A 75 8.33 6.68 14.81
C ALA A 75 8.93 6.18 13.48
N ALA A 76 10.26 6.14 13.38
CA ALA A 76 10.89 5.39 12.30
C ALA A 76 10.51 3.91 12.41
N ALA A 77 9.98 3.33 11.34
CA ALA A 77 9.58 1.93 11.28
C ALA A 77 10.24 1.23 10.06
N PRO A 78 10.63 -0.05 10.20
CA PRO A 78 11.17 -0.80 9.08
C PRO A 78 10.14 -0.96 7.97
N TYR A 79 10.58 -0.78 6.72
CA TYR A 79 9.70 -0.91 5.55
C TYR A 79 10.44 -1.48 4.34
N ALA A 80 9.67 -1.97 3.36
CA ALA A 80 10.16 -2.28 2.02
C ALA A 80 9.40 -1.47 0.96
N ALA A 81 10.13 -0.82 0.05
CA ALA A 81 9.56 -0.17 -1.12
C ALA A 81 9.45 -1.16 -2.28
N LEU A 82 8.24 -1.40 -2.76
CA LEU A 82 7.94 -2.40 -3.78
C LEU A 82 6.85 -1.87 -4.73
N PRO A 83 6.88 -2.23 -6.03
CA PRO A 83 5.73 -2.00 -6.91
C PRO A 83 4.49 -2.73 -6.40
N GLY A 84 3.32 -2.10 -6.48
CA GLY A 84 2.06 -2.70 -6.03
C GLY A 84 1.75 -4.05 -6.67
N GLY A 85 2.06 -4.22 -7.96
CA GLY A 85 1.92 -5.52 -8.64
C GLY A 85 2.84 -6.60 -8.07
N GLY A 86 4.02 -6.23 -7.54
CA GLY A 86 4.91 -7.14 -6.83
C GLY A 86 4.35 -7.56 -5.48
N LEU A 87 3.73 -6.63 -4.75
CA LEU A 87 3.07 -6.90 -3.46
C LEU A 87 1.89 -7.87 -3.59
N VAL A 88 1.04 -7.69 -4.60
CA VAL A 88 -0.10 -8.59 -4.88
C VAL A 88 0.36 -10.01 -5.17
N ARG A 89 1.56 -10.21 -5.72
CA ARG A 89 2.10 -11.54 -5.99
C ARG A 89 2.73 -12.20 -4.75
N MET A 90 3.13 -11.41 -3.77
CA MET A 90 3.79 -11.86 -2.55
C MET A 90 2.79 -12.35 -1.48
N LEU A 91 1.60 -11.74 -1.44
CA LEU A 91 0.51 -12.02 -0.50
C LEU A 91 -0.46 -13.08 -1.05
#